data_AF-A0A117MCA7-F1
#
_entry.id   AF-A0A117MCA7-F1
#
_cell.length_a   1.000
_cell.length_b   1.000
_cell.length_c   1.000
_cell.angle_alpha   90.00
_cell.angle_beta   90.00
_cell.angle_gamma   90.00
#
_symmetry.space_group_name_H-M   'P 1'
#
loop_
_entity.id
_entity.type
_entity.pdbx_description
1 polymer ?
#
loop_
_entity_poly.entity_id
_entity_poly.type
_entity_poly.pdbx_seq_one_letter_code
_entity_poly.pdbx_strand_id
1 'polypeptide(L)'
;MKKAKEGDTVSLHYKGTFEDGTVFDSSETHGALKFTIGKGMVIPGFEEEVLGMKLGETKTVTIPPEKGYGPRKEELLIKINRTELPPDLDPVVGQRVEFSKDKQRLQLTVAEVTDDAVV
;
A
#
# COMPACT_ATOMS: atom_id res chain seq x y z
N MET A 1 -3.11 4.27 34.19
CA MET A 1 -2.20 4.35 33.03
C MET A 1 -2.88 5.15 31.93
N LYS A 2 -2.18 6.12 31.33
CA LYS A 2 -2.72 6.93 30.24
C LYS A 2 -2.89 6.05 29.00
N LYS A 3 -4.09 6.07 28.41
CA LYS A 3 -4.41 5.42 27.14
C LYS A 3 -4.45 6.48 26.04
N ALA A 4 -4.05 6.10 24.83
CA ALA A 4 -4.21 6.91 23.65
C ALA A 4 -5.70 7.19 23.39
N LYS A 5 -6.03 8.43 23.05
CA LYS A 5 -7.40 8.87 22.77
C LYS A 5 -7.40 9.84 21.59
N GLU A 6 -8.58 10.11 21.06
CA GLU A 6 -8.76 11.09 19.99
C GLU A 6 -8.15 12.46 20.35
N GLY A 7 -7.45 13.06 19.40
CA GLY A 7 -6.71 14.30 19.57
C GLY A 7 -5.31 14.18 20.18
N ASP A 8 -4.95 13.03 20.76
CA ASP A 8 -3.57 12.82 21.23
C ASP A 8 -2.64 12.63 20.02
N THR A 9 -1.44 13.22 20.11
CA THR A 9 -0.34 12.92 19.18
C THR A 9 0.50 11.78 19.75
N VAL A 10 0.64 10.72 18.97
CA VAL A 10 1.40 9.52 19.33
C VAL A 10 2.65 9.39 18.46
N SER A 11 3.65 8.69 18.99
CA SER A 11 4.88 8.32 18.27
C SER A 11 5.13 6.85 18.53
N LEU A 12 5.25 6.04 17.48
CA LEU A 12 5.41 4.59 17.60
C LEU A 12 6.30 4.02 16.50
N HIS A 13 6.87 2.86 16.78
CA HIS A 13 7.50 2.02 15.76
C HIS A 13 6.49 0.99 15.27
N TYR A 14 6.52 0.70 13.97
CA TYR A 14 5.70 -0.29 13.31
C TYR A 14 6.50 -1.03 12.23
N LYS A 15 5.98 -2.21 11.86
CA LYS A 15 6.43 -3.03 10.74
C LYS A 15 5.20 -3.56 10.01
N GLY A 16 5.07 -3.23 8.72
CA GLY A 16 4.01 -3.70 7.85
C GLY A 16 4.47 -4.88 7.00
N THR A 17 3.72 -5.98 7.05
CA THR A 17 3.99 -7.19 6.27
C THR A 17 2.76 -7.65 5.52
N PHE A 18 2.96 -8.28 4.36
CA PHE A 18 1.94 -9.12 3.73
C PHE A 18 1.77 -10.44 4.50
N GLU A 19 0.73 -11.21 4.16
CA GLU A 19 0.42 -12.50 4.82
C GLU A 19 1.54 -13.54 4.65
N ASP A 20 2.33 -13.43 3.59
CA ASP A 20 3.51 -14.25 3.33
C ASP A 20 4.75 -13.84 4.15
N GLY A 21 4.64 -12.79 4.96
CA GLY A 21 5.72 -12.24 5.78
C GLY A 21 6.62 -11.21 5.07
N THR A 22 6.40 -10.95 3.77
CA THR A 22 7.15 -9.95 3.02
C THR A 22 6.90 -8.56 3.60
N VAL A 23 7.98 -7.87 3.97
CA VAL A 23 7.91 -6.52 4.54
C VAL A 23 7.70 -5.50 3.42
N PHE A 24 6.62 -4.72 3.50
CA PHE A 24 6.37 -3.63 2.55
C PHE A 24 6.72 -2.25 3.09
N ASP A 25 6.69 -2.06 4.41
CA ASP A 25 7.09 -0.82 5.07
C ASP A 25 7.55 -1.09 6.51
N SER A 26 8.49 -0.29 7.02
CA SER A 26 8.96 -0.38 8.39
C SER A 26 9.53 0.95 8.88
N SER A 27 9.10 1.35 10.08
CA SER A 27 9.67 2.48 10.83
C SER A 27 11.15 2.34 11.16
N GLU A 28 11.74 1.16 11.02
CA GLU A 28 13.19 0.98 11.16
C GLU A 28 13.96 1.72 10.06
N THR A 29 13.36 1.93 8.89
CA THR A 29 14.01 2.56 7.73
C THR A 29 13.93 4.09 7.72
N HIS A 30 12.89 4.67 8.35
CA HIS A 30 12.61 6.12 8.30
C HIS A 30 12.34 6.76 9.67
N GLY A 31 12.41 5.98 10.75
CA GLY A 31 12.18 6.45 12.11
C GLY A 31 10.75 6.25 12.60
N ALA A 32 10.50 6.62 13.86
CA ALA A 32 9.19 6.46 14.47
C ALA A 32 8.10 7.26 13.72
N LEU A 33 6.96 6.61 13.50
CA LEU A 33 5.79 7.26 12.90
C LEU A 33 5.10 8.12 13.96
N LYS A 34 4.90 9.41 13.62
CA LYS A 34 4.19 10.37 14.46
C LYS A 34 2.92 10.85 13.78
N PHE A 35 1.79 10.68 14.43
CA PHE A 35 0.50 11.15 13.92
C PHE A 35 -0.46 11.54 15.07
N THR A 36 -1.53 12.24 14.72
CA THR A 36 -2.58 12.63 15.67
C THR A 36 -3.84 11.82 15.43
N ILE A 37 -4.35 11.17 16.47
CA ILE A 37 -5.51 10.28 16.36
C ILE A 37 -6.78 11.08 16.06
N GLY A 38 -7.56 10.62 15.09
CA GLY A 38 -8.79 11.25 14.62
C GLY A 38 -8.56 12.26 13.48
N LYS A 39 -7.37 12.28 12.87
CA LYS A 39 -7.05 13.16 11.74
C LYS A 39 -6.95 12.45 10.41
N GLY A 40 -7.09 11.12 10.37
CA GLY A 40 -7.00 10.36 9.12
C GLY A 40 -5.63 10.49 8.45
N MET A 41 -4.58 10.66 9.24
CA MET A 41 -3.20 10.79 8.75
C MET A 41 -2.58 9.44 8.34
N VAL A 42 -3.22 8.35 8.75
CA VAL A 42 -2.82 6.96 8.52
C VAL A 42 -4.06 6.18 8.10
N ILE A 43 -3.87 4.94 7.62
CA ILE A 43 -4.99 4.09 7.23
C ILE A 43 -5.98 3.87 8.39
N PRO A 44 -7.30 3.83 8.15
CA PRO A 44 -8.31 3.75 9.20
C PRO A 44 -8.08 2.61 10.21
N GLY A 45 -7.77 1.42 9.71
CA GLY A 45 -7.53 0.25 10.58
C GLY A 45 -6.30 0.42 11.47
N PHE A 46 -5.31 1.19 11.06
CA PHE A 46 -4.15 1.46 11.90
C PHE A 46 -4.48 2.45 13.01
N GLU A 47 -5.23 3.50 12.69
CA GLU A 47 -5.66 4.49 13.69
C GLU A 47 -6.60 3.86 14.74
N GLU A 48 -7.56 3.04 14.31
CA GLU A 48 -8.49 2.31 15.19
C GLU A 48 -7.76 1.40 16.18
N GLU A 49 -6.71 0.72 15.72
CA GLU A 49 -5.95 -0.23 16.55
C GLU A 49 -5.01 0.47 17.55
N VAL A 50 -4.60 1.70 17.24
CA VAL A 50 -3.82 2.55 18.16
C VAL A 50 -4.70 3.22 19.22
N LEU A 51 -5.98 3.43 18.92
CA LEU A 51 -6.93 4.01 19.87
C LEU A 51 -7.05 3.12 21.13
N GLY A 52 -6.84 3.73 22.29
CA GLY A 52 -6.92 3.02 23.58
C GLY A 52 -5.67 2.23 23.97
N MET A 53 -4.64 2.16 23.12
CA MET A 53 -3.34 1.56 23.48
C MET A 53 -2.68 2.31 24.63
N LYS A 54 -1.91 1.57 25.43
CA LYS A 54 -1.07 2.13 26.50
C LYS A 54 0.34 2.42 25.98
N LEU A 55 1.04 3.34 26.64
CA LEU A 55 2.46 3.58 26.35
C LEU A 55 3.27 2.30 26.56
N GLY A 56 4.09 1.93 25.57
CA GLY A 56 4.93 0.74 25.59
C GLY A 56 4.19 -0.57 25.23
N GLU A 57 2.90 -0.50 24.89
CA GLU A 57 2.16 -1.65 24.39
C GLU A 57 2.56 -1.99 22.95
N THR A 58 2.70 -3.28 22.67
CA THR A 58 2.94 -3.81 21.32
C THR A 58 1.77 -4.71 20.95
N LYS A 59 1.26 -4.56 19.72
CA LYS A 59 0.17 -5.37 19.18
C LYS A 59 0.48 -5.78 17.75
N THR A 60 0.05 -6.97 17.36
CA THR A 60 0.00 -7.41 15.96
C THR A 60 -1.46 -7.46 15.54
N VAL A 61 -1.78 -6.86 14.40
CA VAL A 61 -3.14 -6.71 13.90
C VAL A 61 -3.15 -7.02 12.41
N THR A 62 -4.22 -7.67 11.95
CA THR A 62 -4.50 -7.86 10.52
C THR A 62 -5.54 -6.83 10.12
N ILE A 63 -5.19 -5.94 9.20
CA ILE A 63 -6.08 -4.89 8.73
C ILE A 63 -6.72 -5.36 7.40
N PRO A 64 -8.05 -5.48 7.32
CA PRO A 64 -8.70 -5.85 6.06
C PRO A 64 -8.55 -4.73 5.03
N PRO A 65 -8.59 -5.04 3.72
CA PRO A 65 -8.36 -4.05 2.65
C PRO A 65 -9.22 -2.79 2.79
N GLU A 66 -10.48 -2.92 3.19
CA GLU A 66 -11.42 -1.80 3.35
C GLU A 66 -10.99 -0.78 4.41
N LYS A 67 -10.20 -1.21 5.39
CA LYS A 67 -9.61 -0.36 6.43
C LYS A 67 -8.14 -0.05 6.19
N GLY A 68 -7.56 -0.64 5.15
CA GLY A 68 -6.18 -0.42 4.70
C GLY A 68 -6.15 0.48 3.47
N TYR A 69 -5.67 -0.09 2.35
CA TYR A 69 -5.49 0.62 1.08
C TYR A 69 -6.61 0.38 0.06
N GLY A 70 -7.70 -0.27 0.48
CA GLY A 70 -8.84 -0.65 -0.35
C GLY A 70 -8.66 -2.00 -1.05
N PRO A 71 -9.76 -2.58 -1.56
CA PRO A 71 -9.72 -3.81 -2.35
C PRO A 71 -9.02 -3.56 -3.69
N ARG A 72 -8.49 -4.63 -4.29
CA ARG A 72 -7.99 -4.59 -5.68
C ARG A 72 -9.13 -4.17 -6.60
N LYS A 73 -8.87 -3.16 -7.43
CA LYS A 73 -9.82 -2.63 -8.41
C LYS A 73 -9.52 -3.25 -9.76
N GLU A 74 -10.28 -4.28 -10.13
CA GLU A 74 -10.16 -4.95 -11.42
C GLU A 74 -10.38 -3.98 -12.59
N GLU A 75 -11.18 -2.91 -12.39
CA GLU A 75 -11.39 -1.87 -13.42
C GLU A 75 -10.15 -1.02 -13.72
N LEU A 76 -9.12 -1.08 -12.89
CA LEU A 76 -7.84 -0.38 -13.12
C LEU A 76 -6.81 -1.26 -13.84
N LEU A 77 -7.11 -2.54 -14.08
CA LEU A 77 -6.23 -3.41 -14.84
C LEU A 77 -6.43 -3.21 -16.33
N ILE A 78 -5.32 -3.01 -17.04
CA ILE A 78 -5.32 -2.87 -18.49
C ILE A 78 -4.55 -4.05 -19.05
N LYS A 79 -5.28 -4.99 -19.64
CA LYS A 79 -4.66 -6.08 -20.38
C LYS A 79 -4.28 -5.61 -21.78
N ILE A 80 -2.99 -5.70 -22.10
CA ILE A 80 -2.44 -5.38 -23.42
C ILE A 80 -1.90 -6.67 -24.04
N ASN A 81 -2.37 -7.04 -25.23
CA ASN A 81 -1.86 -8.22 -25.90
C ASN A 81 -0.41 -7.99 -26.36
N ARG A 82 0.40 -9.04 -26.38
CA ARG A 82 1.81 -8.94 -26.79
C ARG A 82 2.00 -8.39 -28.20
N THR A 83 1.05 -8.65 -29.08
CA THR A 83 1.02 -8.13 -30.46
C THR A 83 0.83 -6.61 -30.53
N GLU A 84 0.30 -5.99 -29.48
CA GLU A 84 0.08 -4.53 -29.39
C GLU A 84 1.27 -3.81 -28.75
N LEU A 85 2.21 -4.55 -28.16
CA LEU A 85 3.43 -4.01 -27.57
C LEU A 85 4.57 -3.93 -28.62
N PRO A 86 5.52 -2.99 -28.45
CA PRO A 86 6.73 -3.00 -29.23
C PRO A 86 7.46 -4.35 -29.12
N PRO A 87 7.96 -4.92 -30.24
CA PRO A 87 8.56 -6.26 -30.25
C PRO A 87 9.87 -6.35 -29.45
N ASP A 88 10.51 -5.21 -29.17
CA ASP A 88 11.72 -5.06 -28.38
C ASP A 88 11.44 -4.77 -26.89
N LEU A 89 10.17 -4.66 -26.49
CA LEU A 89 9.79 -4.43 -25.10
C LEU A 89 9.74 -5.76 -24.32
N ASP A 90 10.67 -5.91 -23.39
CA ASP A 90 10.68 -6.99 -22.39
C ASP A 90 10.24 -6.43 -21.01
N PRO A 91 8.92 -6.35 -20.73
CA PRO A 91 8.38 -5.83 -19.50
C PRO A 91 8.64 -6.79 -18.34
N VAL A 92 8.90 -6.21 -17.19
CA VAL A 92 9.16 -6.93 -15.94
C VAL A 92 8.07 -6.59 -14.93
N VAL A 93 7.56 -7.58 -14.20
CA VAL A 93 6.61 -7.33 -13.10
C VAL A 93 7.18 -6.31 -12.11
N GLY A 94 6.39 -5.31 -11.76
CA GLY A 94 6.77 -4.17 -10.94
C GLY A 94 7.39 -3.00 -11.72
N GLN A 95 7.70 -3.16 -13.02
CA GLN A 95 8.19 -2.07 -13.85
C GLN A 95 7.11 -1.00 -14.01
N ARG A 96 7.49 0.27 -13.82
CA ARG A 96 6.64 1.41 -14.14
C ARG A 96 6.79 1.77 -15.61
N VAL A 97 5.67 1.88 -16.31
CA VAL A 97 5.61 2.21 -17.72
C VAL A 97 4.70 3.42 -17.95
N GLU A 98 5.04 4.25 -18.92
CA GLU A 98 4.16 5.32 -19.39
C GLU A 98 3.33 4.77 -20.55
N PHE A 99 2.01 4.74 -20.37
CA PHE A 99 1.07 4.34 -21.40
C PHE A 99 0.30 5.56 -21.88
N SER A 100 0.31 5.80 -23.19
CA SER A 100 -0.39 6.93 -23.81
C SER A 100 -1.62 6.43 -24.56
N LYS A 101 -2.81 6.88 -24.16
CA LYS A 101 -4.08 6.60 -24.84
C LYS A 101 -4.89 7.89 -24.92
N ASP A 102 -5.42 8.21 -26.10
CA ASP A 102 -6.27 9.40 -26.33
C ASP A 102 -5.68 10.73 -25.80
N LYS A 103 -4.36 10.91 -25.97
CA LYS A 103 -3.57 12.07 -25.47
C LYS A 103 -3.45 12.17 -23.95
N GLN A 104 -3.96 11.19 -23.20
CA GLN A 104 -3.69 11.03 -21.77
C GLN A 104 -2.48 10.14 -21.57
N ARG A 105 -1.57 10.57 -20.71
CA ARG A 105 -0.40 9.80 -20.26
C ARG A 105 -0.72 9.21 -18.90
N LEU A 106 -0.75 7.89 -18.83
CA LEU A 106 -0.96 7.12 -17.61
C LEU A 106 0.37 6.52 -17.18
N GLN A 107 0.67 6.60 -15.89
CA GLN A 107 1.75 5.81 -15.30
C GLN A 107 1.14 4.52 -14.75
N LEU A 108 1.54 3.40 -15.34
CA LEU A 108 1.09 2.07 -14.95
C LEU A 108 2.25 1.30 -14.32
N THR A 109 1.92 0.30 -13.53
CA THR A 109 2.88 -0.69 -13.03
C THR A 109 2.49 -2.02 -13.64
N VAL A 110 3.46 -2.72 -14.25
CA VAL A 110 3.26 -4.08 -14.76
C VAL A 110 2.94 -4.99 -13.57
N ALA A 111 1.71 -5.49 -13.52
CA ALA A 111 1.23 -6.41 -12.50
C ALA A 111 1.54 -7.86 -12.88
N GLU A 112 1.47 -8.20 -14.17
CA GLU A 112 1.67 -9.57 -14.64
C GLU A 112 2.23 -9.60 -16.07
N VAL A 113 3.08 -10.58 -16.34
CA VAL A 113 3.63 -10.83 -17.68
C VAL A 113 3.41 -12.30 -18.03
N THR A 114 2.75 -12.52 -19.16
CA THR A 114 2.50 -13.84 -19.75
C THR A 114 3.01 -13.88 -21.20
N ASP A 115 3.00 -15.07 -21.80
CA ASP A 115 3.40 -15.25 -23.21
C ASP A 115 2.48 -14.48 -24.17
N ASP A 116 1.19 -14.33 -23.82
CA ASP A 116 0.18 -13.73 -24.70
C ASP A 116 -0.10 -12.26 -24.38
N ALA A 117 0.09 -11.83 -23.13
CA ALA A 117 -0.35 -10.52 -22.66
C ALA A 117 0.45 -9.98 -21.47
N VAL A 118 0.34 -8.69 -21.26
CA VAL A 118 0.86 -7.95 -20.11
C VAL A 118 -0.29 -7.22 -19.45
N VAL A 119 -0.32 -7.25 -18.11
CA VAL A 119 -1.30 -6.57 -17.26
C VAL A 119 -0.57 -5.58 -16.37
#